data_AF-A0A5N9I4Z5-F1
#
_entry.id   AF-A0A5N9I4Z5-F1
#
_cell.length_a   1.000
_cell.length_b   1.000
_cell.length_c   1.000
_cell.angle_alpha   90.00
_cell.angle_beta   90.00
_cell.angle_gamma   90.00
#
_symmetry.space_group_name_H-M   'P 1'
#
loop_
_entity.id
_entity.type
_entity.pdbx_description
1 polymer ?
#
loop_
_entity_poly.entity_id
_entity_poly.type
_entity_poly.pdbx_seq_one_letter_code
_entity_poly.pdbx_strand_id
1 'polypeptide(L)'
;MTLYESIVLEVEQGALPRQLRATDLLGEDRRVIRQTPEGDVECYRIGFGFFKKSHIRTQMANAAQGTGYWVRAGQAPQYKRIAEGLYEVLGLNEQEETAVQAEAPEPMLAQVSLQAAPSIEARLVNHLIQTPFQIFDRKRRTLYPVQPVTGFKARLDAYFWPSPATGYSATEKVLDGFVVRARLLAADLDSNAGAVLQLFAEICEWGGVRLPTEDAQVVVDSLRLAQLGSRKQVAAMNGAWTKLYAMFYPDDFLIYDSRVATALLGLAEQALTDSEIELLRQRYPALGRVAGRGGSRPRATSTAWRNAYTCWAAQLDANALGQAMLAALNQVGPEQYRLRHLEATLFMEGY
;
A
#
# COMPACT_ATOMS: atom_id res chain seq x y z
N MET A 1 -3.15 12.20 -15.68
CA MET A 1 -4.31 11.30 -15.52
C MET A 1 -4.25 10.28 -16.63
N THR A 2 -4.34 8.99 -16.31
CA THR A 2 -4.43 7.94 -17.31
C THR A 2 -5.81 7.94 -17.96
N LEU A 3 -5.95 7.30 -19.14
CA LEU A 3 -7.26 7.17 -19.78
C LEU A 3 -8.28 6.50 -18.86
N TYR A 4 -7.87 5.50 -18.09
CA TYR A 4 -8.73 4.80 -17.14
C TYR A 4 -9.21 5.70 -16.00
N GLU A 5 -8.31 6.46 -15.35
CA GLU A 5 -8.68 7.41 -14.30
C GLU A 5 -9.67 8.48 -14.83
N SER A 6 -9.45 8.96 -16.05
CA SER A 6 -10.34 9.90 -16.73
C SER A 6 -11.73 9.33 -17.01
N ILE A 7 -11.82 8.05 -17.40
CA ILE A 7 -13.09 7.36 -17.65
C ILE A 7 -13.81 7.08 -16.33
N VAL A 8 -13.11 6.60 -15.30
CA VAL A 8 -13.67 6.35 -13.97
C VAL A 8 -14.35 7.61 -13.42
N LEU A 9 -13.64 8.74 -13.47
CA LEU A 9 -14.18 10.04 -13.06
C LEU A 9 -15.49 10.39 -13.79
N GLU A 10 -15.52 10.26 -15.12
CA GLU A 10 -16.72 10.57 -15.90
C GLU A 10 -17.87 9.59 -15.64
N VAL A 11 -17.58 8.31 -15.35
CA VAL A 11 -18.61 7.34 -14.98
C VAL A 11 -19.19 7.65 -13.60
N GLU A 12 -18.36 7.98 -12.63
CA GLU A 12 -18.80 8.39 -11.28
C GLU A 12 -19.64 9.67 -11.30
N GLN A 13 -19.33 10.59 -12.21
CA GLN A 13 -20.09 11.82 -12.43
C GLN A 13 -21.35 11.63 -13.29
N GLY A 14 -21.62 10.40 -13.75
CA GLY A 14 -22.76 10.09 -14.61
C GLY A 14 -22.65 10.61 -16.04
N ALA A 15 -21.50 11.13 -16.45
CA ALA A 15 -21.23 11.63 -17.81
C ALA A 15 -20.93 10.49 -18.82
N LEU A 16 -20.49 9.32 -18.33
CA LEU A 16 -20.32 8.12 -19.12
C LEU A 16 -21.05 6.92 -18.49
N PRO A 17 -21.58 5.98 -19.30
CA PRO A 17 -22.10 4.73 -18.79
C PRO A 17 -20.96 3.81 -18.31
N ARG A 18 -21.26 2.97 -17.31
CA ARG A 18 -20.34 1.93 -16.79
C ARG A 18 -19.90 0.92 -17.84
N GLN A 19 -20.75 0.68 -18.84
CA GLN A 19 -20.43 -0.10 -20.02
C GLN A 19 -20.29 0.83 -21.21
N LEU A 20 -19.11 0.87 -21.82
CA LEU A 20 -18.79 1.79 -22.89
C LEU A 20 -17.92 1.15 -23.97
N ARG A 21 -17.98 1.74 -25.15
CA ARG A 21 -17.15 1.46 -26.30
C ARG A 21 -16.11 2.56 -26.46
N ALA A 22 -14.98 2.22 -27.07
CA ALA A 22 -13.97 3.23 -27.40
C ALA A 22 -14.52 4.33 -28.34
N THR A 23 -15.56 4.05 -29.12
CA THR A 23 -16.25 5.02 -29.98
C THR A 23 -17.00 6.09 -29.18
N ASP A 24 -17.47 5.76 -27.98
CA ASP A 24 -18.24 6.67 -27.13
C ASP A 24 -17.34 7.81 -26.59
N LEU A 25 -16.03 7.57 -26.59
CA LEU A 25 -14.98 8.52 -26.20
C LEU A 25 -14.46 9.35 -27.37
N LEU A 26 -14.91 9.05 -28.60
CA LEU A 26 -14.44 9.66 -29.85
C LEU A 26 -15.51 10.54 -30.50
N GLY A 27 -16.48 11.03 -29.73
CA GLY A 27 -17.50 11.96 -30.19
C GLY A 27 -16.90 13.30 -30.66
N GLU A 28 -17.59 13.95 -31.60
CA GLU A 28 -17.21 15.26 -32.14
C GLU A 28 -17.19 16.35 -31.06
N ASP A 29 -18.09 16.25 -30.08
CA ASP A 29 -18.20 17.10 -28.90
C ASP A 29 -16.97 17.02 -27.97
N ARG A 30 -16.21 15.92 -28.06
CA ARG A 30 -14.99 15.68 -27.29
C ARG A 30 -13.73 16.06 -28.05
N ARG A 31 -13.82 16.33 -29.36
CA ARG A 31 -12.66 16.60 -30.22
C ARG A 31 -12.08 17.98 -29.95
N VAL A 32 -10.77 18.05 -29.74
CA VAL A 32 -10.02 19.27 -29.48
C VAL A 32 -8.72 19.26 -30.28
N ILE A 33 -8.41 20.36 -30.96
CA ILE A 33 -7.11 20.57 -31.58
C ILE A 33 -6.18 21.23 -30.57
N ARG A 34 -5.03 20.60 -30.30
CA ARG A 34 -4.01 21.14 -29.39
C ARG A 34 -2.77 21.53 -30.18
N GLN A 35 -2.31 22.76 -29.96
CA GLN A 35 -0.99 23.19 -30.41
C GLN A 35 0.09 22.50 -29.59
N THR A 36 1.00 21.84 -30.29
CA THR A 36 2.20 21.22 -29.72
C THR A 36 3.44 21.76 -30.44
N PRO A 37 4.65 21.60 -29.89
CA PRO A 37 5.89 21.98 -30.57
C PRO A 37 6.07 21.31 -31.96
N GLU A 38 5.37 20.19 -32.19
CA GLU A 38 5.39 19.40 -33.42
C GLU A 38 4.23 19.74 -34.38
N GLY A 39 3.41 20.74 -34.03
CA GLY A 39 2.24 21.18 -34.79
C GLY A 39 0.91 20.91 -34.09
N ASP A 40 -0.18 21.11 -34.84
CA ASP A 40 -1.55 20.88 -34.37
C ASP A 40 -1.86 19.39 -34.29
N VAL A 41 -2.28 18.92 -33.12
CA VAL A 41 -2.61 17.52 -32.85
C VAL A 41 -4.07 17.39 -32.43
N GLU A 42 -4.81 16.57 -33.16
CA GLU A 42 -6.16 16.17 -32.78
C GLU A 42 -6.13 15.25 -31.55
N CYS A 43 -6.82 15.68 -30.50
CA CYS A 43 -7.03 14.94 -29.26
C CYS A 43 -8.52 14.88 -28.91
N TYR A 44 -8.88 13.98 -28.00
CA TYR A 44 -10.23 13.86 -27.45
C TYR A 44 -10.17 14.10 -25.94
N ARG A 45 -11.06 14.96 -25.45
CA ARG A 45 -11.16 15.30 -24.03
C ARG A 45 -11.97 14.25 -23.29
N ILE A 46 -11.37 13.67 -22.25
CA ILE A 46 -11.98 12.69 -21.37
C ILE A 46 -11.56 13.03 -19.93
N GLY A 47 -12.52 13.43 -19.11
CA GLY A 47 -12.36 14.08 -17.84
C GLY A 47 -11.53 15.36 -17.98
N PHE A 48 -10.41 15.38 -17.26
CA PHE A 48 -9.41 16.45 -17.33
C PHE A 48 -8.25 16.12 -18.29
N GLY A 49 -8.29 14.98 -18.98
CA GLY A 49 -7.23 14.50 -19.87
C GLY A 49 -7.53 14.71 -21.35
N PHE A 50 -6.47 14.73 -22.17
CA PHE A 50 -6.54 14.80 -23.63
C PHE A 50 -5.80 13.60 -24.23
N PHE A 51 -6.48 12.80 -25.03
CA PHE A 51 -5.96 11.54 -25.53
C PHE A 51 -6.04 11.44 -27.05
N LYS A 52 -4.99 10.89 -27.66
CA LYS A 52 -4.98 10.61 -29.10
C LYS A 52 -5.97 9.48 -29.43
N LYS A 53 -6.59 9.56 -30.60
CA LYS A 53 -7.53 8.53 -31.11
C LYS A 53 -6.96 7.11 -31.09
N SER A 54 -5.70 6.96 -31.47
CA SER A 54 -4.99 5.66 -31.48
C SER A 54 -4.80 5.09 -30.08
N HIS A 55 -4.56 5.95 -29.08
CA HIS A 55 -4.43 5.54 -27.69
C HIS A 55 -5.77 5.04 -27.14
N ILE A 56 -6.86 5.79 -27.36
CA ILE A 56 -8.21 5.40 -26.92
C ILE A 56 -8.63 4.04 -27.48
N ARG A 57 -8.42 3.82 -28.79
CA ARG A 57 -8.82 2.58 -29.47
C ARG A 57 -8.10 1.33 -28.97
N THR A 58 -6.86 1.47 -28.50
CA THR A 58 -6.02 0.34 -28.13
C THR A 58 -6.00 0.09 -26.62
N GLN A 59 -6.08 1.15 -25.82
CA GLN A 59 -5.84 1.07 -24.38
C GLN A 59 -6.90 0.23 -23.65
N MET A 60 -8.18 0.38 -23.97
CA MET A 60 -9.25 -0.41 -23.33
C MET A 60 -9.10 -1.90 -23.62
N ALA A 61 -8.81 -2.26 -24.87
CA ALA A 61 -8.57 -3.64 -25.28
C ALA A 61 -7.32 -4.21 -24.58
N ASN A 62 -6.23 -3.43 -24.54
CA ASN A 62 -4.97 -3.88 -23.95
C ASN A 62 -5.05 -4.02 -22.42
N ALA A 63 -5.93 -3.27 -21.75
CA ALA A 63 -6.14 -3.32 -20.31
C ALA A 63 -7.36 -4.18 -19.91
N ALA A 64 -7.95 -4.94 -20.84
CA ALA A 64 -9.10 -5.79 -20.58
C ALA A 64 -8.72 -7.13 -19.94
N GLN A 65 -9.52 -7.59 -18.98
CA GLN A 65 -9.37 -8.88 -18.30
C GLN A 65 -9.30 -10.05 -19.30
N GLY A 66 -8.39 -11.00 -19.06
CA GLY A 66 -8.22 -12.25 -19.81
C GLY A 66 -7.63 -12.12 -21.22
N THR A 67 -7.86 -11.00 -21.91
CA THR A 67 -7.48 -10.82 -23.33
C THR A 67 -6.49 -9.69 -23.57
N GLY A 68 -6.36 -8.75 -22.63
CA GLY A 68 -5.55 -7.55 -22.80
C GLY A 68 -4.05 -7.82 -22.75
N TYR A 69 -3.31 -7.21 -23.68
CA TYR A 69 -1.85 -7.28 -23.75
C TYR A 69 -1.19 -6.86 -22.44
N TRP A 70 -1.63 -5.75 -21.83
CA TRP A 70 -1.08 -5.25 -20.57
C TRP A 70 -1.44 -6.14 -19.39
N VAL A 71 -2.63 -6.75 -19.41
CA VAL A 71 -3.08 -7.69 -18.38
C VAL A 71 -2.25 -8.98 -18.44
N ARG A 72 -1.99 -9.50 -19.64
CA ARG A 72 -1.07 -10.62 -19.86
C ARG A 72 0.37 -10.27 -19.47
N ALA A 73 0.75 -9.01 -19.60
CA ALA A 73 2.03 -8.49 -19.11
C ALA A 73 2.03 -8.16 -17.59
N GLY A 74 0.98 -8.58 -16.85
CA GLY A 74 0.93 -8.49 -15.38
C GLY A 74 0.36 -7.18 -14.82
N GLN A 75 -0.26 -6.32 -15.64
CA GLN A 75 -1.03 -5.18 -15.14
C GLN A 75 -2.41 -5.63 -14.64
N ALA A 76 -2.94 -4.93 -13.63
CA ALA A 76 -4.30 -5.18 -13.17
C ALA A 76 -5.30 -4.85 -14.29
N PRO A 77 -6.34 -5.69 -14.49
CA PRO A 77 -7.37 -5.40 -15.48
C PRO A 77 -8.14 -4.15 -15.07
N GLN A 78 -8.28 -3.23 -16.00
CA GLN A 78 -9.05 -1.99 -15.83
C GLN A 78 -10.47 -2.12 -16.40
N TYR A 79 -10.64 -3.08 -17.31
CA TYR A 79 -11.90 -3.30 -18.01
C TYR A 79 -12.21 -4.80 -18.08
N LYS A 80 -13.49 -5.14 -18.15
CA LYS A 80 -13.98 -6.47 -18.50
C LYS A 80 -14.60 -6.39 -19.89
N ARG A 81 -14.12 -7.20 -20.83
CA ARG A 81 -14.70 -7.24 -22.18
C ARG A 81 -16.00 -8.02 -22.13
N ILE A 82 -17.12 -7.35 -22.42
CA ILE A 82 -18.46 -7.94 -22.41
C ILE A 82 -18.83 -8.47 -23.78
N ALA A 83 -18.48 -7.72 -24.83
CA ALA A 83 -18.64 -8.12 -26.23
C ALA A 83 -17.51 -7.52 -27.08
N GLU A 84 -17.53 -7.76 -28.38
CA GLU A 84 -16.59 -7.11 -29.28
C GLU A 84 -16.72 -5.58 -29.22
N GLY A 85 -15.63 -4.92 -28.81
CA GLY A 85 -15.54 -3.47 -28.65
C GLY A 85 -16.35 -2.88 -27.50
N LEU A 86 -17.00 -3.69 -26.66
CA LEU A 86 -17.79 -3.25 -25.50
C LEU A 86 -17.10 -3.69 -24.20
N TYR A 87 -16.87 -2.72 -23.32
CA TYR A 87 -16.12 -2.91 -22.09
C TYR A 87 -16.90 -2.37 -20.90
N GLU A 88 -16.91 -3.15 -19.83
CA GLU A 88 -17.36 -2.72 -18.52
C GLU A 88 -16.16 -2.22 -17.72
N VAL A 89 -16.26 -1.02 -17.15
CA VAL A 89 -15.21 -0.44 -16.32
C VAL A 89 -15.19 -1.16 -14.97
N LEU A 90 -14.00 -1.67 -14.59
CA LEU A 90 -13.79 -2.34 -13.32
C LEU A 90 -13.37 -1.32 -12.25
N GLY A 91 -13.62 -1.65 -10.97
CA GLY A 91 -13.17 -0.82 -9.84
C GLY A 91 -14.05 0.40 -9.52
N LEU A 92 -15.29 0.44 -10.00
CA LEU A 92 -16.21 1.57 -9.80
C LEU A 92 -17.10 1.49 -8.55
N ASN A 93 -17.24 0.33 -7.91
CA ASN A 93 -18.06 0.16 -6.71
C ASN A 93 -17.36 -0.72 -5.69
N GLU A 94 -17.14 -0.21 -4.48
CA GLU A 94 -16.69 -0.96 -3.29
C GLU A 94 -17.77 -1.91 -2.74
N GLN A 95 -18.98 -1.94 -3.31
CA GLN A 95 -20.14 -2.66 -2.75
C GLN A 95 -20.52 -3.99 -3.42
N GLU A 96 -19.97 -4.37 -4.58
CA GLU A 96 -20.34 -5.65 -5.24
C GLU A 96 -19.61 -6.89 -4.68
N GLU A 97 -18.71 -6.74 -3.70
CA GLU A 97 -18.15 -7.86 -2.91
C GLU A 97 -18.76 -7.98 -1.50
N THR A 98 -19.74 -7.14 -1.13
CA THR A 98 -20.23 -7.00 0.27
C THR A 98 -21.58 -7.66 0.54
N ALA A 99 -22.16 -8.40 -0.41
CA ALA A 99 -23.49 -8.99 -0.27
C ALA A 99 -23.50 -10.48 0.15
N VAL A 100 -22.34 -11.09 0.43
CA VAL A 100 -22.30 -12.42 1.06
C VAL A 100 -21.66 -12.30 2.43
N GLN A 101 -22.56 -12.24 3.42
CA GLN A 101 -22.36 -12.56 4.83
C GLN A 101 -21.69 -11.49 5.69
N ALA A 102 -22.50 -10.48 5.98
CA ALA A 102 -22.55 -9.89 7.30
C ALA A 102 -23.00 -10.94 8.32
N GLU A 103 -22.03 -11.54 9.01
CA GLU A 103 -22.15 -11.95 10.41
C GLU A 103 -20.74 -11.92 10.98
N ALA A 104 -20.39 -10.81 11.64
CA ALA A 104 -19.14 -10.71 12.37
C ALA A 104 -19.29 -11.44 13.71
N PRO A 105 -18.43 -12.41 14.05
CA PRO A 105 -18.28 -12.81 15.44
C PRO A 105 -17.48 -11.72 16.17
N GLU A 106 -17.93 -11.35 17.36
CA GLU A 106 -17.14 -10.57 18.31
C GLU A 106 -15.83 -11.30 18.67
N PRO A 107 -14.75 -10.57 19.04
CA PRO A 107 -13.47 -11.19 19.35
C PRO A 107 -13.58 -12.01 20.63
N MET A 108 -13.52 -13.34 20.51
CA MET A 108 -13.35 -14.23 21.66
C MET A 108 -11.93 -14.09 22.23
N LEU A 109 -11.85 -13.68 23.49
CA LEU A 109 -10.69 -13.86 24.35
C LEU A 109 -10.42 -15.36 24.53
N ALA A 110 -9.50 -15.92 23.76
CA ALA A 110 -9.07 -17.29 23.92
C ALA A 110 -8.03 -17.40 25.06
N GLN A 111 -8.44 -18.06 26.15
CA GLN A 111 -7.54 -18.53 27.19
C GLN A 111 -6.55 -19.54 26.60
N VAL A 112 -5.26 -19.24 26.73
CA VAL A 112 -4.16 -20.07 26.22
C VAL A 112 -3.92 -21.24 27.16
N SER A 113 -4.15 -22.46 26.67
CA SER A 113 -3.64 -23.69 27.29
C SER A 113 -2.26 -23.99 26.70
N LEU A 114 -1.26 -24.10 27.57
CA LEU A 114 0.16 -24.34 27.26
C LEU A 114 0.39 -25.79 26.84
N GLN A 115 0.48 -26.04 25.53
CA GLN A 115 1.33 -27.06 24.86
C GLN A 115 1.09 -27.06 23.32
N ALA A 116 1.02 -25.87 22.70
CA ALA A 116 0.54 -25.71 21.33
C ALA A 116 1.65 -25.36 20.33
N ALA A 117 1.44 -25.76 19.07
CA ALA A 117 2.23 -25.33 17.91
C ALA A 117 2.45 -23.80 17.89
N PRO A 118 3.56 -23.29 17.31
CA PRO A 118 3.82 -21.86 17.23
C PRO A 118 2.65 -21.14 16.54
N SER A 119 2.28 -19.94 17.03
CA SER A 119 1.21 -19.14 16.42
C SER A 119 1.53 -18.78 14.96
N ILE A 120 0.51 -18.43 14.17
CA ILE A 120 0.70 -18.01 12.77
C ILE A 120 1.75 -16.87 12.69
N GLU A 121 1.70 -15.90 13.59
CA GLU A 121 2.63 -14.77 13.63
C GLU A 121 4.05 -15.22 13.97
N ALA A 122 4.20 -16.17 14.91
CA ALA A 122 5.49 -16.78 15.20
C ALA A 122 6.04 -17.56 14.00
N ARG A 123 5.19 -18.23 13.22
CA ARG A 123 5.62 -18.91 11.98
C ARG A 123 6.10 -17.93 10.92
N LEU A 124 5.39 -16.80 10.73
CA LEU A 124 5.83 -15.72 9.83
C LEU A 124 7.20 -15.17 10.23
N VAL A 125 7.40 -14.90 11.52
CA VAL A 125 8.67 -14.41 12.06
C VAL A 125 9.78 -15.44 11.94
N ASN A 126 9.50 -16.71 12.25
CA ASN A 126 10.48 -17.79 12.11
C ASN A 126 10.93 -17.94 10.65
N HIS A 127 10.00 -17.89 9.70
CA HIS A 127 10.34 -17.90 8.27
C HIS A 127 11.20 -16.70 7.90
N LEU A 128 10.79 -15.50 8.31
CA LEU A 128 11.58 -14.27 8.10
C LEU A 128 13.01 -14.40 8.67
N ILE A 129 13.19 -15.01 9.84
CA ILE A 129 14.52 -15.19 10.45
C ILE A 129 15.35 -16.23 9.69
N GLN A 130 14.75 -17.36 9.31
CA GLN A 130 15.45 -18.55 8.82
C GLN A 130 15.74 -18.51 7.32
N THR A 131 14.91 -17.85 6.51
CA THR A 131 15.16 -17.72 5.08
C THR A 131 16.40 -16.83 4.85
N PRO A 132 17.24 -17.08 3.84
CA PRO A 132 18.26 -16.13 3.41
C PRO A 132 17.64 -14.90 2.73
N PHE A 133 18.06 -13.70 3.13
CA PHE A 133 17.66 -12.43 2.55
C PHE A 133 18.64 -11.95 1.48
N GLN A 134 18.12 -11.69 0.29
CA GLN A 134 18.82 -10.94 -0.75
C GLN A 134 17.80 -10.38 -1.74
N ILE A 135 17.92 -9.10 -2.09
CA ILE A 135 17.10 -8.43 -3.09
C ILE A 135 17.90 -8.12 -4.35
N PHE A 136 17.20 -7.97 -5.47
CA PHE A 136 17.79 -7.40 -6.68
C PHE A 136 17.41 -5.91 -6.77
N ASP A 137 18.36 -5.03 -6.46
CA ASP A 137 18.14 -3.60 -6.55
C ASP A 137 18.11 -3.17 -8.01
N ARG A 138 16.90 -3.08 -8.59
CA ARG A 138 16.70 -2.73 -10.00
C ARG A 138 17.31 -1.38 -10.40
N LYS A 139 17.41 -0.40 -9.48
CA LYS A 139 18.00 0.91 -9.79
C LYS A 139 19.51 0.79 -10.05
N ARG A 140 20.18 -0.10 -9.30
CA ARG A 140 21.63 -0.33 -9.39
C ARG A 140 21.98 -1.54 -10.25
N ARG A 141 20.99 -2.38 -10.57
CA ARG A 141 21.10 -3.64 -11.33
C ARG A 141 22.04 -4.64 -10.67
N THR A 142 22.06 -4.69 -9.34
CA THR A 142 22.92 -5.56 -8.54
C THR A 142 22.13 -6.25 -7.45
N LEU A 143 22.60 -7.41 -7.00
CA LEU A 143 22.11 -8.04 -5.79
C LEU A 143 22.57 -7.25 -4.56
N TYR A 144 21.71 -7.17 -3.56
CA TYR A 144 22.00 -6.51 -2.30
C TYR A 144 21.29 -7.26 -1.13
N PRO A 145 21.98 -7.51 -0.01
CA PRO A 145 23.43 -7.42 0.16
C PRO A 145 24.18 -8.32 -0.83
N VAL A 146 25.50 -8.12 -0.99
CA VAL A 146 26.31 -8.84 -1.99
C VAL A 146 26.23 -10.36 -1.80
N GLN A 147 26.18 -10.81 -0.55
CA GLN A 147 25.92 -12.19 -0.18
C GLN A 147 24.60 -12.25 0.60
N PRO A 148 23.79 -13.31 0.46
CA PRO A 148 22.59 -13.49 1.26
C PRO A 148 22.90 -13.51 2.75
N VAL A 149 22.01 -12.91 3.56
CA VAL A 149 22.15 -12.86 5.03
C VAL A 149 20.98 -13.58 5.71
N THR A 150 21.22 -14.20 6.86
CA THR A 150 20.20 -14.92 7.64
C THR A 150 20.13 -14.36 9.05
N GLY A 151 18.94 -14.35 9.64
CA GLY A 151 18.69 -13.79 10.96
C GLY A 151 18.17 -12.35 10.93
N PHE A 152 17.32 -12.00 11.90
CA PHE A 152 16.65 -10.70 11.93
C PHE A 152 17.63 -9.52 11.99
N LYS A 153 18.61 -9.57 12.90
CA LYS A 153 19.63 -8.52 13.03
C LYS A 153 20.42 -8.33 11.74
N ALA A 154 20.87 -9.40 11.09
CA ALA A 154 21.62 -9.29 9.84
C ALA A 154 20.78 -8.69 8.69
N ARG A 155 19.48 -8.99 8.66
CA ARG A 155 18.54 -8.34 7.73
C ARG A 155 18.36 -6.85 8.02
N LEU A 156 18.23 -6.48 9.30
CA LEU A 156 18.15 -5.08 9.72
C LEU A 156 19.44 -4.31 9.40
N ASP A 157 20.60 -4.93 9.60
CA ASP A 157 21.91 -4.36 9.24
C ASP A 157 22.06 -4.20 7.71
N ALA A 158 21.33 -4.99 6.92
CA ALA A 158 21.20 -4.85 5.47
C ALA A 158 20.07 -3.89 5.04
N TYR A 159 19.46 -3.12 5.95
CA TYR A 159 18.53 -2.08 5.55
C TYR A 159 19.23 -0.92 4.86
N PHE A 160 18.58 -0.32 3.87
CA PHE A 160 18.97 1.00 3.40
C PHE A 160 17.81 1.89 2.95
N TRP A 161 17.92 3.19 3.22
CA TRP A 161 17.06 4.21 2.64
C TRP A 161 17.68 5.61 2.78
N PRO A 162 17.70 6.45 1.71
CA PRO A 162 17.22 6.18 0.35
C PRO A 162 18.27 5.45 -0.52
N SER A 163 19.47 5.20 0.02
CA SER A 163 20.58 4.59 -0.69
C SER A 163 21.39 3.66 0.22
N PRO A 164 22.11 2.66 -0.31
CA PRO A 164 22.97 1.75 0.46
C PRO A 164 24.04 2.43 1.33
N ALA A 165 24.36 3.71 1.09
CA ALA A 165 25.25 4.47 1.96
C ALA A 165 24.58 4.86 3.29
N THR A 166 23.25 4.78 3.38
CA THR A 166 22.45 5.14 4.54
C THR A 166 21.80 3.87 5.11
N GLY A 167 22.47 3.26 6.08
CA GLY A 167 21.97 2.09 6.81
C GLY A 167 20.96 2.44 7.91
N TYR A 168 20.41 1.41 8.57
CA TYR A 168 19.33 1.60 9.53
C TYR A 168 19.67 2.56 10.67
N SER A 169 20.86 2.46 11.27
CA SER A 169 21.23 3.34 12.39
C SER A 169 21.21 4.83 12.03
N ALA A 170 21.55 5.19 10.79
CA ALA A 170 21.45 6.58 10.33
C ALA A 170 19.99 6.99 10.11
N THR A 171 19.19 6.10 9.52
CA THR A 171 17.75 6.31 9.34
C THR A 171 17.02 6.45 10.67
N GLU A 172 17.31 5.58 11.63
CA GLU A 172 16.73 5.56 12.97
C GLU A 172 16.93 6.89 13.69
N LYS A 173 18.14 7.49 13.62
CA LYS A 173 18.39 8.82 14.18
C LYS A 173 17.48 9.91 13.60
N VAL A 174 17.22 9.87 12.29
CA VAL A 174 16.31 10.82 11.63
C VAL A 174 14.88 10.59 12.12
N LEU A 175 14.44 9.32 12.15
CA LEU A 175 13.10 8.96 12.60
C LEU A 175 12.86 9.29 14.07
N ASP A 176 13.81 9.00 14.95
CA ASP A 176 13.75 9.35 16.37
C ASP A 176 13.67 10.89 16.54
N GLY A 177 14.35 11.66 15.67
CA GLY A 177 14.20 13.12 15.62
C GLY A 177 12.76 13.58 15.29
N PHE A 178 12.11 12.92 14.32
CA PHE A 178 10.69 13.17 14.02
C PHE A 178 9.77 12.75 15.17
N VAL A 179 10.01 11.59 15.78
CA VAL A 179 9.23 11.09 16.92
C VAL A 179 9.32 12.01 18.13
N VAL A 180 10.53 12.50 18.46
CA VAL A 180 10.71 13.46 19.56
C VAL A 180 9.90 14.74 19.32
N ARG A 181 9.94 15.28 18.10
CA ARG A 181 9.14 16.45 17.74
C ARG A 181 7.64 16.15 17.76
N ALA A 182 7.22 15.02 17.21
CA ALA A 182 5.82 14.60 17.22
C ALA A 182 5.26 14.51 18.65
N ARG A 183 6.03 13.95 19.59
CA ARG A 183 5.66 13.87 21.02
C ARG A 183 5.48 15.25 21.67
N LEU A 184 6.35 16.22 21.34
CA LEU A 184 6.21 17.59 21.84
C LEU A 184 4.95 18.26 21.29
N LEU A 185 4.65 18.07 20.00
CA LEU A 185 3.48 18.65 19.34
C LEU A 185 2.17 17.98 19.78
N ALA A 186 2.19 16.68 20.07
CA ALA A 186 1.02 15.90 20.47
C ALA A 186 0.41 16.34 21.81
N ALA A 187 1.14 17.09 22.64
CA ALA A 187 0.63 17.62 23.90
C ALA A 187 -0.55 18.59 23.70
N ASP A 188 -0.56 19.33 22.59
CA ASP A 188 -1.66 20.21 22.20
C ASP A 188 -1.67 20.35 20.67
N LEU A 189 -2.40 19.46 19.99
CA LEU A 189 -2.40 19.41 18.53
C LEU A 189 -3.04 20.66 17.90
N ASP A 190 -4.06 21.26 18.51
CA ASP A 190 -4.75 22.42 17.92
C ASP A 190 -3.85 23.65 17.97
N SER A 191 -3.27 23.95 19.14
CA SER A 191 -2.36 25.09 19.28
C SER A 191 -1.10 24.93 18.42
N ASN A 192 -0.72 23.69 18.10
CA ASN A 192 0.45 23.36 17.30
C ASN A 192 0.15 23.01 15.84
N ALA A 193 -1.08 23.22 15.33
CA ALA A 193 -1.50 22.70 14.03
C ALA A 193 -0.53 23.05 12.88
N GLY A 194 -0.05 24.30 12.83
CA GLY A 194 0.92 24.74 11.81
C GLY A 194 2.27 23.99 11.90
N ALA A 195 2.77 23.75 13.12
CA ALA A 195 4.00 23.00 13.34
C ALA A 195 3.82 21.50 13.07
N VAL A 196 2.63 20.96 13.31
CA VAL A 196 2.25 19.58 12.92
C VAL A 196 2.28 19.44 11.39
N LEU A 197 1.70 20.38 10.65
CA LEU A 197 1.75 20.39 9.19
C LEU A 197 3.19 20.50 8.67
N GLN A 198 4.01 21.37 9.27
CA GLN A 198 5.42 21.49 8.91
C GLN A 198 6.18 20.17 9.12
N LEU A 199 6.01 19.52 10.27
CA LEU A 199 6.61 18.21 10.53
C LEU A 199 6.11 17.16 9.51
N PHE A 200 4.83 17.20 9.14
CA PHE A 200 4.30 16.30 8.12
C PHE A 200 4.95 16.51 6.75
N ALA A 201 5.20 17.76 6.35
CA ALA A 201 5.91 18.09 5.13
C ALA A 201 7.35 17.53 5.12
N GLU A 202 8.08 17.67 6.22
CA GLU A 202 9.44 17.13 6.36
C GLU A 202 9.47 15.59 6.33
N ILE A 203 8.50 14.94 6.98
CA ILE A 203 8.32 13.48 6.92
C ILE A 203 8.04 13.04 5.48
N CYS A 204 7.21 13.78 4.75
CA CYS A 204 6.90 13.51 3.35
C CYS A 204 8.14 13.64 2.45
N GLU A 205 8.94 14.69 2.68
CA GLU A 205 10.20 14.92 1.97
C GLU A 205 11.19 13.77 2.19
N TRP A 206 11.43 13.38 3.45
CA TRP A 206 12.26 12.22 3.79
C TRP A 206 11.75 10.92 3.16
N GLY A 207 10.42 10.75 3.15
CA GLY A 207 9.75 9.58 2.58
C GLY A 207 9.68 9.58 1.04
N GLY A 208 10.09 10.67 0.38
CA GLY A 208 9.98 10.83 -1.07
C GLY A 208 8.53 10.80 -1.59
N VAL A 209 7.58 11.30 -0.80
CA VAL A 209 6.15 11.36 -1.14
C VAL A 209 5.64 12.80 -1.16
N ARG A 210 4.59 13.04 -1.94
CA ARG A 210 3.95 14.37 -1.98
C ARG A 210 3.11 14.58 -0.73
N LEU A 211 3.22 15.78 -0.14
CA LEU A 211 2.31 16.23 0.91
C LEU A 211 0.86 16.26 0.38
N PRO A 212 -0.10 15.56 1.00
CA PRO A 212 -1.45 15.39 0.46
C PRO A 212 -2.38 16.58 0.70
N THR A 213 -2.07 17.47 1.64
CA THR A 213 -2.88 18.64 1.99
C THR A 213 -1.99 19.76 2.54
N GLU A 214 -2.40 21.01 2.33
CA GLU A 214 -1.78 22.20 2.96
C GLU A 214 -2.62 22.72 4.14
N ASP A 215 -3.73 22.04 4.46
CA ASP A 215 -4.60 22.38 5.58
C ASP A 215 -4.13 21.68 6.86
N ALA A 216 -3.64 22.49 7.82
CA ALA A 216 -3.15 22.02 9.10
C ALA A 216 -4.22 21.34 9.96
N GLN A 217 -5.47 21.80 9.89
CA GLN A 217 -6.54 21.25 10.70
C GLN A 217 -6.91 19.84 10.21
N VAL A 218 -6.92 19.62 8.89
CA VAL A 218 -7.11 18.28 8.31
C VAL A 218 -6.07 17.29 8.83
N VAL A 219 -4.81 17.73 9.00
CA VAL A 219 -3.73 16.89 9.56
C VAL A 219 -4.00 16.55 11.01
N VAL A 220 -4.36 17.54 11.83
CA VAL A 220 -4.69 17.37 13.24
C VAL A 220 -5.89 16.45 13.44
N ASP A 221 -6.97 16.66 12.69
CA ASP A 221 -8.18 15.85 12.78
C ASP A 221 -7.89 14.40 12.38
N SER A 222 -7.06 14.20 11.36
CA SER A 222 -6.64 12.85 10.95
C SER A 222 -5.76 12.17 12.00
N LEU A 223 -4.90 12.90 12.70
CA LEU A 223 -4.12 12.38 13.83
C LEU A 223 -5.02 11.93 15.00
N ARG A 224 -6.10 12.66 15.27
CA ARG A 224 -7.10 12.28 16.28
C ARG A 224 -7.84 11.01 15.88
N LEU A 225 -8.30 10.95 14.63
CA LEU A 225 -8.95 9.75 14.09
C LEU A 225 -8.02 8.53 14.16
N ALA A 226 -6.73 8.73 13.87
CA ALA A 226 -5.74 7.67 13.99
C ALA A 226 -5.54 7.22 15.45
N GLN A 227 -5.49 8.16 16.40
CA GLN A 227 -5.38 7.85 17.83
C GLN A 227 -6.54 6.99 18.35
N LEU A 228 -7.76 7.23 17.84
CA LEU A 228 -8.94 6.46 18.21
C LEU A 228 -8.85 4.99 17.76
N GLY A 229 -8.05 4.67 16.74
CA GLY A 229 -7.88 3.30 16.24
C GLY A 229 -9.17 2.63 15.77
N SER A 230 -10.21 3.41 15.47
CA SER A 230 -11.55 2.89 15.22
C SER A 230 -11.74 2.48 13.77
N ARG A 231 -12.36 1.31 13.55
CA ARG A 231 -12.81 0.89 12.20
C ARG A 231 -13.99 1.72 11.68
N LYS A 232 -14.75 2.38 12.57
CA LYS A 232 -15.93 3.20 12.22
C LYS A 232 -15.57 4.63 11.86
N GLN A 233 -14.51 5.16 12.48
CA GLN A 233 -14.04 6.52 12.28
C GLN A 233 -12.71 6.47 11.51
N VAL A 234 -12.79 6.78 10.23
CA VAL A 234 -11.71 6.52 9.27
C VAL A 234 -10.75 7.69 9.21
N ALA A 235 -9.48 7.46 9.54
CA ALA A 235 -8.42 8.44 9.33
C ALA A 235 -8.02 8.51 7.84
N ALA A 236 -7.46 9.64 7.41
CA ALA A 236 -6.98 9.80 6.04
C ALA A 236 -5.87 8.78 5.73
N MET A 237 -5.86 8.26 4.50
CA MET A 237 -4.99 7.14 4.16
C MET A 237 -4.30 7.28 2.81
N ASN A 238 -2.99 7.11 2.83
CA ASN A 238 -2.07 6.82 1.72
C ASN A 238 -0.66 6.67 2.33
N GLY A 239 0.36 6.42 1.50
CA GLY A 239 1.74 6.25 1.98
C GLY A 239 2.39 7.47 2.66
N ALA A 240 1.78 8.67 2.61
CA ALA A 240 2.21 9.83 3.39
C ALA A 240 1.58 9.79 4.79
N TRP A 241 0.26 9.59 4.87
CA TRP A 241 -0.46 9.51 6.15
C TRP A 241 0.06 8.39 7.06
N THR A 242 0.39 7.21 6.51
CA THR A 242 0.96 6.11 7.32
C THR A 242 2.31 6.48 7.95
N LYS A 243 3.11 7.31 7.27
CA LYS A 243 4.37 7.85 7.82
C LYS A 243 4.12 8.81 8.97
N LEU A 244 3.15 9.71 8.81
CA LEU A 244 2.77 10.63 9.87
C LEU A 244 2.34 9.87 11.12
N TYR A 245 1.43 8.90 10.99
CA TYR A 245 0.95 8.11 12.12
C TYR A 245 2.07 7.33 12.78
N ALA A 246 2.98 6.74 12.00
CA ALA A 246 4.14 6.04 12.54
C ALA A 246 5.15 6.93 13.28
N MET A 247 5.12 8.26 13.09
CA MET A 247 5.96 9.19 13.89
C MET A 247 5.25 9.67 15.16
N PHE A 248 3.93 9.91 15.09
CA PHE A 248 3.13 10.33 16.24
C PHE A 248 2.82 9.17 17.21
N TYR A 249 2.66 7.96 16.67
CA TYR A 249 2.31 6.74 17.39
C TYR A 249 3.28 5.60 17.01
N PRO A 250 4.58 5.75 17.29
CA PRO A 250 5.65 4.87 16.75
C PRO A 250 5.58 3.43 17.24
N ASP A 251 4.95 3.24 18.39
CA ASP A 251 4.77 1.95 19.02
C ASP A 251 3.44 1.29 18.62
N ASP A 252 2.60 1.95 17.82
CA ASP A 252 1.27 1.45 17.43
C ASP A 252 1.11 1.31 15.91
N PHE A 253 1.75 2.21 15.14
CA PHE A 253 1.52 2.33 13.69
C PHE A 253 2.72 1.92 12.86
N LEU A 254 2.48 1.04 11.88
CA LEU A 254 3.37 0.80 10.75
C LEU A 254 3.22 1.88 9.66
N ILE A 255 4.31 2.23 8.99
CA ILE A 255 4.36 2.76 7.63
C ILE A 255 3.89 1.63 6.69
N TYR A 256 2.59 1.39 6.66
CA TYR A 256 1.98 0.37 5.81
C TYR A 256 1.89 0.84 4.37
N ASP A 257 3.05 0.92 3.71
CA ASP A 257 3.14 1.21 2.30
C ASP A 257 3.14 -0.08 1.46
N SER A 258 3.22 0.11 0.14
CA SER A 258 3.24 -0.99 -0.81
C SER A 258 4.35 -2.03 -0.60
N ARG A 259 5.50 -1.68 0.00
CA ARG A 259 6.59 -2.65 0.24
C ARG A 259 6.26 -3.50 1.45
N VAL A 260 5.87 -2.86 2.56
CA VAL A 260 5.47 -3.57 3.78
C VAL A 260 4.26 -4.47 3.52
N ALA A 261 3.27 -3.99 2.76
CA ALA A 261 2.13 -4.81 2.35
C ALA A 261 2.56 -6.03 1.50
N THR A 262 3.41 -5.83 0.49
CA THR A 262 3.93 -6.94 -0.33
C THR A 262 4.71 -7.95 0.51
N ALA A 263 5.54 -7.49 1.45
CA ALA A 263 6.30 -8.35 2.33
C ALA A 263 5.41 -9.22 3.22
N LEU A 264 4.40 -8.63 3.88
CA LEU A 264 3.49 -9.38 4.74
C LEU A 264 2.75 -10.48 3.97
N LEU A 265 2.23 -10.17 2.78
CA LEU A 265 1.55 -11.16 1.95
C LEU A 265 2.50 -12.23 1.40
N GLY A 266 3.70 -11.82 0.95
CA GLY A 266 4.71 -12.74 0.44
C GLY A 266 5.20 -13.71 1.51
N LEU A 267 5.42 -13.22 2.74
CA LEU A 267 5.76 -14.06 3.89
C LEU A 267 4.63 -15.04 4.21
N ALA A 268 3.37 -14.59 4.21
CA ALA A 268 2.23 -15.47 4.44
C ALA A 268 2.18 -16.61 3.42
N GLU A 269 2.31 -16.32 2.13
CA GLU A 269 2.27 -17.35 1.09
C GLU A 269 3.48 -18.30 1.08
N GLN A 270 4.63 -17.86 1.60
CA GLN A 270 5.84 -18.69 1.65
C GLN A 270 5.91 -19.54 2.93
N ALA A 271 5.42 -19.02 4.06
CA ALA A 271 5.57 -19.62 5.37
C ALA A 271 4.38 -20.49 5.79
N LEU A 272 3.19 -20.19 5.28
CA LEU A 272 1.92 -20.77 5.72
C LEU A 272 1.35 -21.71 4.68
N THR A 273 0.60 -22.72 5.15
CA THR A 273 -0.24 -23.58 4.32
C THR A 273 -1.54 -22.87 3.93
N ASP A 274 -2.28 -23.37 2.95
CA ASP A 274 -3.55 -22.77 2.50
C ASP A 274 -4.58 -22.61 3.64
N SER A 275 -4.66 -23.58 4.56
CA SER A 275 -5.57 -23.50 5.71
C SER A 275 -5.14 -22.42 6.71
N GLU A 276 -3.84 -22.23 6.90
CA GLU A 276 -3.30 -21.17 7.76
C GLU A 276 -3.42 -19.78 7.14
N ILE A 277 -3.33 -19.68 5.81
CA ILE A 277 -3.63 -18.44 5.08
C ILE A 277 -5.10 -18.06 5.29
N GLU A 278 -6.01 -19.03 5.29
CA GLU A 278 -7.42 -18.77 5.56
C GLU A 278 -7.67 -18.33 7.01
N LEU A 279 -6.99 -18.95 7.98
CA LEU A 279 -7.01 -18.48 9.37
C LEU A 279 -6.45 -17.06 9.52
N LEU A 280 -5.35 -16.74 8.81
CA LEU A 280 -4.78 -15.39 8.79
C LEU A 280 -5.80 -14.37 8.23
N ARG A 281 -6.56 -14.73 7.19
CA ARG A 281 -7.61 -13.87 6.62
C ARG A 281 -8.79 -13.67 7.56
N GLN A 282 -9.17 -14.69 8.32
CA GLN A 282 -10.22 -14.53 9.33
C GLN A 282 -9.76 -13.59 10.45
N ARG A 283 -8.49 -13.69 10.87
CA ARG A 283 -7.92 -12.88 11.94
C ARG A 283 -7.62 -11.43 11.51
N TYR A 284 -7.20 -11.23 10.26
CA TYR A 284 -6.79 -9.94 9.71
C TYR A 284 -7.49 -9.68 8.35
N PRO A 285 -8.83 -9.52 8.35
CA PRO A 285 -9.66 -9.59 7.14
C PRO A 285 -9.44 -8.46 6.16
N ALA A 286 -8.87 -7.33 6.58
CA ALA A 286 -8.62 -6.20 5.69
C ALA A 286 -7.23 -6.23 5.03
N LEU A 287 -6.35 -7.16 5.40
CA LEU A 287 -5.05 -7.30 4.74
C LEU A 287 -5.22 -7.61 3.25
N GLY A 288 -4.33 -7.04 2.43
CA GLY A 288 -4.47 -7.09 1.00
C GLY A 288 -3.32 -6.43 0.26
N ARG A 289 -3.38 -6.50 -1.07
CA ARG A 289 -2.35 -5.94 -1.95
C ARG A 289 -2.47 -4.43 -1.97
N VAL A 290 -1.33 -3.76 -1.91
CA VAL A 290 -1.22 -2.32 -2.13
C VAL A 290 -0.41 -2.11 -3.39
N ALA A 291 -1.05 -1.59 -4.45
CA ALA A 291 -0.37 -1.41 -5.73
C ALA A 291 0.79 -0.40 -5.61
N GLY A 292 2.00 -0.88 -5.87
CA GLY A 292 3.20 -0.03 -5.87
C GLY A 292 3.38 0.77 -7.16
N ARG A 293 3.86 2.01 -7.05
CA ARG A 293 4.46 2.75 -8.17
C ARG A 293 5.90 2.25 -8.36
N GLY A 294 6.19 1.59 -9.48
CA GLY A 294 7.54 1.10 -9.82
C GLY A 294 7.65 -0.43 -9.94
N GLY A 295 8.35 -0.85 -10.98
CA GLY A 295 8.52 -2.24 -11.39
C GLY A 295 9.82 -2.87 -10.91
N SER A 296 10.21 -2.70 -9.63
CA SER A 296 11.30 -3.44 -8.93
C SER A 296 10.83 -4.65 -8.13
N ARG A 297 9.52 -4.80 -7.95
CA ARG A 297 8.97 -5.67 -6.92
C ARG A 297 8.64 -7.08 -7.42
N PRO A 298 8.89 -8.14 -6.65
CA PRO A 298 8.20 -9.41 -6.83
C PRO A 298 6.71 -9.18 -6.56
N ARG A 299 5.86 -9.37 -7.57
CA ARG A 299 4.40 -9.24 -7.45
C ARG A 299 3.68 -10.58 -7.63
N ALA A 300 4.43 -11.66 -7.70
CA ALA A 300 3.88 -13.00 -7.86
C ALA A 300 3.41 -13.51 -6.50
N THR A 301 2.33 -12.91 -5.99
CA THR A 301 1.52 -13.58 -4.98
C THR A 301 0.66 -14.60 -5.71
N SER A 302 0.76 -15.88 -5.33
CA SER A 302 -0.01 -16.98 -5.91
C SER A 302 -1.49 -16.89 -5.56
N THR A 303 -1.81 -16.24 -4.44
CA THR A 303 -3.17 -16.17 -3.91
C THR A 303 -3.85 -14.85 -4.29
N ALA A 304 -5.16 -14.91 -4.58
CA ALA A 304 -5.98 -13.73 -4.78
C ALA A 304 -6.18 -13.02 -3.43
N TRP A 305 -5.57 -11.84 -3.29
CA TRP A 305 -5.71 -10.96 -2.12
C TRP A 305 -6.49 -9.72 -2.54
N ARG A 306 -7.35 -9.22 -1.64
CA ARG A 306 -8.12 -7.99 -1.86
C ARG A 306 -7.21 -6.77 -2.04
N ASN A 307 -7.76 -5.68 -2.54
CA ASN A 307 -7.04 -4.39 -2.58
C ASN A 307 -7.06 -3.73 -1.20
N ALA A 308 -5.88 -3.37 -0.69
CA ALA A 308 -5.69 -2.66 0.58
C ALA A 308 -5.17 -1.23 0.38
N TYR A 309 -4.98 -0.77 -0.86
CA TYR A 309 -4.55 0.61 -1.11
C TYR A 309 -5.56 1.59 -0.51
N THR A 310 -5.04 2.60 0.20
CA THR A 310 -5.83 3.64 0.89
C THR A 310 -6.88 3.12 1.89
N CYS A 311 -6.81 1.85 2.29
CA CYS A 311 -7.77 1.24 3.20
C CYS A 311 -7.32 1.39 4.66
N TRP A 312 -8.12 2.11 5.46
CA TRP A 312 -7.85 2.28 6.89
C TRP A 312 -7.96 0.98 7.70
N ALA A 313 -8.95 0.14 7.40
CA ALA A 313 -9.07 -1.17 8.05
C ALA A 313 -7.82 -2.03 7.82
N ALA A 314 -7.22 -1.95 6.62
CA ALA A 314 -6.00 -2.67 6.30
C ALA A 314 -4.79 -2.15 7.10
N GLN A 315 -4.70 -0.83 7.35
CA GLN A 315 -3.69 -0.25 8.24
C GLN A 315 -3.84 -0.80 9.66
N LEU A 316 -5.05 -0.86 10.20
CA LEU A 316 -5.30 -1.38 11.54
C LEU A 316 -4.94 -2.87 11.65
N ASP A 317 -5.30 -3.67 10.64
CA ASP A 317 -4.94 -5.09 10.60
C ASP A 317 -3.43 -5.30 10.44
N ALA A 318 -2.77 -4.48 9.62
CA ALA A 318 -1.31 -4.51 9.49
C ALA A 318 -0.61 -4.14 10.81
N ASN A 319 -1.10 -3.13 11.52
CA ASN A 319 -0.59 -2.75 12.85
C ASN A 319 -0.72 -3.93 13.82
N ALA A 320 -1.92 -4.52 13.92
CA ALA A 320 -2.18 -5.65 14.82
C ALA A 320 -1.31 -6.88 14.49
N LEU A 321 -1.14 -7.19 13.20
CA LEU A 321 -0.23 -8.25 12.76
C LEU A 321 1.22 -7.92 13.10
N GLY A 322 1.66 -6.69 12.83
CA GLY A 322 3.01 -6.21 13.16
C GLY A 322 3.33 -6.31 14.65
N GLN A 323 2.39 -5.92 15.53
CA GLN A 323 2.55 -6.07 16.98
C GLN A 323 2.69 -7.53 17.41
N ALA A 324 1.84 -8.41 16.89
CA ALA A 324 1.88 -9.82 17.23
C ALA A 324 3.16 -10.51 16.72
N MET A 325 3.63 -10.12 15.53
CA MET A 325 4.94 -10.54 15.00
C MET A 325 6.09 -9.98 15.86
N LEU A 326 6.04 -8.71 16.27
CA LEU A 326 7.07 -8.13 17.14
C LEU A 326 7.14 -8.83 18.50
N ALA A 327 5.99 -9.12 19.10
CA ALA A 327 5.90 -9.88 20.34
C ALA A 327 6.52 -11.27 20.19
N ALA A 328 6.24 -11.97 19.10
CA ALA A 328 6.86 -13.26 18.80
C ALA A 328 8.38 -13.13 18.59
N LEU A 329 8.84 -12.11 17.85
CA LEU A 329 10.26 -11.85 17.61
C LEU A 329 11.03 -11.63 18.91
N ASN A 330 10.49 -10.81 19.82
CA ASN A 330 11.13 -10.48 21.10
C ASN A 330 11.12 -11.65 22.10
N GLN A 331 10.46 -12.77 21.79
CA GLN A 331 10.53 -14.02 22.57
C GLN A 331 11.64 -14.96 22.08
N VAL A 332 12.16 -14.78 20.86
CA VAL A 332 13.12 -15.71 20.24
C VAL A 332 14.55 -15.49 20.73
N GLY A 333 14.90 -14.30 21.22
CA GLY A 333 16.27 -13.96 21.61
C GLY A 333 16.36 -12.89 22.69
N PRO A 334 17.58 -12.61 23.17
CA PRO A 334 17.82 -11.61 24.22
C PRO A 334 17.69 -10.16 23.72
N GLU A 335 17.79 -9.93 22.41
CA GLU A 335 17.64 -8.60 21.83
C GLU A 335 16.17 -8.16 21.88
N GLN A 336 15.95 -6.89 22.21
CA GLN A 336 14.62 -6.28 22.22
C GLN A 336 14.48 -5.35 21.01
N TYR A 337 13.55 -5.68 20.13
CA TYR A 337 13.26 -4.88 18.95
C TYR A 337 12.01 -4.02 19.15
N ARG A 338 11.92 -2.94 18.36
CA ARG A 338 10.78 -2.03 18.25
C ARG A 338 10.00 -2.34 16.98
N LEU A 339 8.76 -1.87 16.91
CA LEU A 339 7.93 -2.01 15.70
C LEU A 339 8.61 -1.39 14.47
N ARG A 340 9.35 -0.30 14.65
CA ARG A 340 10.14 0.35 13.59
C ARG A 340 11.25 -0.56 13.03
N HIS A 341 11.84 -1.44 13.84
CA HIS A 341 12.86 -2.39 13.39
C HIS A 341 12.22 -3.46 12.49
N LEU A 342 11.10 -4.04 12.93
CA LEU A 342 10.34 -5.02 12.14
C LEU A 342 9.89 -4.43 10.81
N GLU A 343 9.34 -3.22 10.84
CA GLU A 343 8.93 -2.52 9.63
C GLU A 343 10.08 -2.31 8.65
N ALA A 344 11.25 -1.89 9.13
CA ALA A 344 12.41 -1.66 8.29
C ALA A 344 12.83 -2.95 7.57
N THR A 345 12.81 -4.08 8.27
CA THR A 345 13.04 -5.39 7.66
C THR A 345 11.97 -5.71 6.62
N LEU A 346 10.68 -5.58 6.96
CA LEU A 346 9.56 -5.81 6.02
C LEU A 346 9.63 -4.90 4.78
N PHE A 347 10.06 -3.65 4.95
CA PHE A 347 10.24 -2.71 3.86
C PHE A 347 11.29 -3.19 2.86
N MET A 348 12.36 -3.84 3.34
CA MET A 348 13.39 -4.44 2.51
C MET A 348 12.94 -5.75 1.86
N GLU A 349 12.16 -6.59 2.56
CA GLU A 349 11.54 -7.78 1.95
C GLU A 349 10.64 -7.44 0.75
N GLY A 350 9.97 -6.28 0.81
CA GLY A 350 9.06 -5.83 -0.24
C GLY A 350 9.72 -5.07 -1.40
N TYR A 351 11.05 -4.97 -1.44
CA TYR A 351 11.82 -4.18 -2.42
C TYR A 351 11.88 -4.86 -3.80
#